data_AF-A0A0G2HYL0-F1
#
_entry.id   AF-A0A0G2HYL0-F1
#
_cell.length_a   1.000
_cell.length_b   1.000
_cell.length_c   1.000
_cell.angle_alpha   90.00
_cell.angle_beta   90.00
_cell.angle_gamma   90.00
#
_symmetry.space_group_name_H-M   'P 1'
#
loop_
_entity.id
_entity.type
_entity.pdbx_description
1 polymer ?
#
loop_
_entity_poly.entity_id
_entity_poly.type
_entity_poly.pdbx_seq_one_letter_code
_entity_poly.pdbx_strand_id
1 'polypeptide(L)'
;MEDSSEYPGGADLNQAYTQYQDALKEIFKNIRDGALVTASESLLSVSEWLLSHVHELGLTSDDQNLHSDRIKLWNDFNHAWLATFQAQKELMESGRPLGRGQTLITLDGLKKLGDELVRLCDSIERHGLVDYQYGVWEEQITEIMLECHDLYSPDDVAGPPAAAGSSR
;
A
#
# COMPACT_ATOMS: atom_id res chain seq x y z
N MET A 1 29.42 -34.11 -9.05
CA MET A 1 29.74 -32.68 -9.10
C MET A 1 29.06 -32.17 -10.34
N GLU A 2 27.79 -31.80 -10.19
CA GLU A 2 27.01 -31.19 -11.27
C GLU A 2 26.90 -29.72 -10.89
N ASP A 3 27.43 -28.93 -11.81
CA ASP A 3 27.57 -27.49 -11.81
C ASP A 3 26.18 -26.87 -11.54
N SER A 4 25.96 -26.41 -10.30
CA SER A 4 24.88 -25.48 -10.01
C SER A 4 25.30 -24.19 -10.70
N SER A 5 24.75 -23.96 -11.89
CA SER A 5 24.82 -22.67 -12.56
C SER A 5 24.13 -21.66 -11.65
N GLU A 6 24.92 -21.09 -10.74
CA GLU A 6 24.56 -19.96 -9.92
C GLU A 6 24.29 -18.81 -10.91
N TYR A 7 23.01 -18.59 -11.21
CA TYR A 7 22.60 -17.51 -12.09
C TYR A 7 23.19 -16.22 -11.51
N PRO A 8 23.98 -15.45 -12.29
CA PRO A 8 24.63 -14.23 -11.78
C PRO A 8 23.63 -13.16 -11.29
N GLY A 9 22.32 -13.32 -11.55
CA GLY A 9 21.25 -12.48 -11.00
C GLY A 9 20.65 -12.98 -9.67
N GLY A 10 21.05 -14.12 -9.12
CA GLY A 10 20.46 -14.68 -7.89
C GLY A 10 20.83 -13.90 -6.63
N ALA A 11 22.02 -13.29 -6.57
CA ALA A 11 22.45 -12.45 -5.46
C ALA A 11 21.70 -11.11 -5.44
N ASP A 12 21.54 -10.48 -6.62
CA ASP A 12 20.82 -9.21 -6.78
C ASP A 12 19.31 -9.38 -6.54
N LEU A 13 18.72 -10.49 -7.02
CA LEU A 13 17.33 -10.89 -6.72
C LEU A 13 17.09 -11.01 -5.21
N ASN A 14 17.99 -11.71 -4.51
CA ASN A 14 17.89 -11.90 -3.06
C ASN A 14 18.02 -10.58 -2.29
N GLN A 15 18.88 -9.68 -2.76
CA GLN A 15 19.04 -8.36 -2.16
C GLN A 15 17.78 -7.50 -2.35
N ALA A 16 17.23 -7.44 -3.57
CA ALA A 16 16.00 -6.72 -3.86
C ALA A 16 14.82 -7.28 -3.04
N TYR A 17 14.69 -8.60 -2.96
CA TYR A 17 13.64 -9.23 -2.16
C TYR A 17 13.79 -8.93 -0.65
N THR A 18 15.03 -8.89 -0.14
CA THR A 18 15.28 -8.53 1.26
C THR A 18 14.88 -7.08 1.55
N GLN A 19 15.25 -6.14 0.67
CA GLN A 19 14.86 -4.74 0.80
C GLN A 19 13.33 -4.57 0.82
N TYR A 20 12.64 -5.26 -0.08
CA TYR A 20 11.17 -5.28 -0.12
C TYR A 20 10.57 -5.79 1.20
N GLN A 21 11.06 -6.93 1.70
CA GLN A 21 10.56 -7.54 2.93
C GLN A 21 10.82 -6.68 4.17
N ASP A 22 11.96 -5.98 4.22
CA ASP A 22 12.27 -5.09 5.34
C ASP A 22 11.41 -3.83 5.30
N ALA A 23 11.15 -3.26 4.12
CA ALA A 23 10.20 -2.15 3.95
C ALA A 23 8.79 -2.56 4.41
N LEU A 24 8.31 -3.74 4.02
CA LEU A 24 7.00 -4.25 4.47
C LEU A 24 6.92 -4.43 5.98
N LYS A 25 7.96 -4.98 6.63
CA LYS A 25 7.99 -5.12 8.09
C LYS A 25 7.85 -3.77 8.78
N GLU A 26 8.50 -2.74 8.26
CA GLU A 26 8.39 -1.38 8.78
C GLU A 26 6.97 -0.81 8.60
N ILE A 27 6.37 -1.00 7.42
CA ILE A 27 4.97 -0.60 7.15
C ILE A 27 4.03 -1.27 8.15
N PHE A 28 4.08 -2.59 8.29
CA PHE A 28 3.21 -3.32 9.23
C PHE A 28 3.44 -2.92 10.69
N LYS A 29 4.67 -2.58 11.06
CA LYS A 29 4.96 -2.01 12.39
C LYS A 29 4.26 -0.66 12.56
N ASN A 30 4.36 0.25 11.59
CA ASN A 30 3.71 1.56 11.64
C ASN A 30 2.18 1.44 11.66
N ILE A 31 1.61 0.50 10.90
CA ILE A 31 0.17 0.17 10.93
C ILE A 31 -0.25 -0.26 12.33
N ARG A 32 0.46 -1.25 12.91
CA ARG A 32 0.16 -1.77 14.26
C ARG A 32 0.27 -0.68 15.34
N ASP A 33 1.24 0.21 15.19
CA ASP A 33 1.47 1.31 16.14
C ASP A 33 0.47 2.47 15.92
N GLY A 34 -0.37 2.40 14.86
CA GLY A 34 -1.38 3.41 14.51
C GLY A 34 -0.81 4.67 13.84
N ALA A 35 0.44 4.63 13.40
CA ALA A 35 1.12 5.72 12.71
C ALA A 35 0.79 5.72 11.20
N LEU A 36 -0.49 5.88 10.86
CA LEU A 36 -1.00 5.60 9.51
C LEU A 36 -0.52 6.58 8.44
N VAL A 37 -0.22 7.83 8.78
CA VAL A 37 0.38 8.78 7.82
C VAL A 37 1.75 8.25 7.38
N THR A 38 2.64 7.93 8.33
CA THR A 38 3.95 7.35 8.03
C THR A 38 3.83 6.02 7.29
N ALA A 39 2.91 5.15 7.72
CA ALA A 39 2.68 3.88 7.03
C ALA A 39 2.27 4.10 5.56
N SER A 40 1.39 5.05 5.28
CA SER A 40 0.91 5.35 3.93
C SER A 40 2.01 5.92 3.02
N GLU A 41 2.89 6.77 3.55
CA GLU A 41 4.03 7.31 2.80
C GLU A 41 5.03 6.21 2.44
N SER A 42 5.36 5.34 3.41
CA SER A 42 6.21 4.17 3.18
C SER A 42 5.58 3.18 2.19
N LEU A 43 4.26 2.98 2.26
CA LEU A 43 3.51 2.12 1.35
C LEU A 43 3.56 2.63 -0.10
N LEU A 44 3.40 3.94 -0.31
CA LEU A 44 3.57 4.53 -1.64
C LEU A 44 5.01 4.34 -2.14
N SER A 45 6.00 4.64 -1.30
CA SER A 45 7.41 4.49 -1.68
C SER A 45 7.77 3.05 -2.06
N VAL A 46 7.29 2.04 -1.31
CA VAL A 46 7.56 0.63 -1.66
C VAL A 46 6.79 0.21 -2.91
N SER A 47 5.60 0.78 -3.15
CA SER A 47 4.82 0.51 -4.36
C SER A 47 5.52 1.02 -5.61
N GLU A 48 6.03 2.25 -5.59
CA GLU A 48 6.82 2.79 -6.69
C GLU A 48 8.12 2.02 -6.92
N TRP A 49 8.81 1.66 -5.83
CA TRP A 49 10.01 0.84 -5.90
C TRP A 49 9.70 -0.52 -6.56
N LEU A 50 8.64 -1.19 -6.13
CA LEU A 50 8.23 -2.49 -6.67
C LEU A 50 8.01 -2.42 -8.19
N LEU A 51 7.33 -1.37 -8.68
CA LEU A 51 7.11 -1.16 -10.11
C LEU A 51 8.41 -1.03 -10.91
N SER A 52 9.40 -0.34 -10.35
CA SER A 52 10.69 -0.19 -11.02
C SER A 52 11.52 -1.49 -11.05
N HIS A 53 11.18 -2.49 -10.23
CA HIS A 53 11.93 -3.74 -10.07
C HIS A 53 11.15 -4.99 -10.52
N VAL A 54 10.01 -4.86 -11.20
CA VAL A 54 9.14 -6.00 -11.61
C VAL A 54 9.85 -7.07 -12.44
N HIS A 55 10.85 -6.68 -13.24
CA HIS A 55 11.66 -7.62 -14.03
C HIS A 55 12.75 -8.28 -13.18
N GLU A 56 13.45 -7.49 -12.37
CA GLU A 56 14.53 -7.97 -11.50
C GLU A 56 14.03 -8.95 -10.45
N LEU A 57 12.83 -8.70 -9.92
CA LEU A 57 12.12 -9.59 -8.99
C LEU A 57 11.49 -10.82 -9.66
N GLY A 58 11.65 -10.97 -10.97
CA GLY A 58 11.10 -12.09 -11.73
C GLY A 58 9.58 -12.15 -11.75
N LEU A 59 8.87 -11.06 -11.42
CA LEU A 59 7.40 -11.02 -11.33
C LEU A 59 6.72 -11.24 -12.68
N THR A 60 7.43 -10.90 -13.76
CA THR A 60 6.98 -11.05 -15.15
C THR A 60 7.52 -12.32 -15.82
N SER A 61 8.27 -13.16 -15.08
CA SER A 61 8.87 -14.39 -15.59
C SER A 61 7.87 -15.55 -15.66
N ASP A 62 7.97 -16.37 -16.70
CA ASP A 62 7.22 -17.63 -16.86
C ASP A 62 7.83 -18.82 -16.09
N ASP A 63 8.98 -18.60 -15.42
CA ASP A 63 9.65 -19.60 -14.60
C ASP A 63 8.73 -20.10 -13.46
N GLN A 64 8.44 -21.39 -13.48
CA GLN A 64 7.61 -22.07 -12.48
C GLN A 64 8.30 -22.17 -11.12
N ASN A 65 9.63 -22.14 -11.07
CA ASN A 65 10.37 -22.24 -9.81
C ASN A 65 10.18 -20.99 -8.93
N LEU A 66 9.87 -19.84 -9.55
CA LEU A 66 9.62 -18.57 -8.87
C LEU A 66 8.14 -18.33 -8.54
N HIS A 67 7.24 -19.24 -8.92
CA HIS A 67 5.79 -19.05 -8.82
C HIS A 67 5.31 -18.79 -7.38
N SER A 68 5.78 -19.58 -6.41
CA SER A 68 5.40 -19.41 -5.00
C SER A 68 5.85 -18.05 -4.44
N ASP A 69 7.04 -17.61 -4.82
CA ASP A 69 7.63 -16.37 -4.32
C ASP A 69 6.93 -15.15 -4.93
N ARG A 70 6.54 -15.22 -6.21
CA ARG A 70 5.70 -14.20 -6.86
C ARG A 70 4.35 -14.05 -6.17
N ILE A 71 3.65 -15.17 -5.95
CA ILE A 71 2.34 -15.15 -5.29
C ILE A 71 2.46 -14.56 -3.89
N LYS A 72 3.47 -14.99 -3.13
CA LYS A 72 3.71 -14.45 -1.80
C LYS A 72 3.98 -12.95 -1.84
N LEU A 73 4.80 -12.47 -2.78
CA LEU A 73 5.11 -11.06 -2.91
C LEU A 73 3.84 -10.23 -3.15
N TRP A 74 3.00 -10.63 -4.11
CA TRP A 74 1.75 -9.95 -4.41
C TRP A 74 0.76 -10.00 -3.26
N ASN A 75 0.67 -11.15 -2.57
CA ASN A 75 -0.14 -11.25 -1.37
C ASN A 75 0.35 -10.26 -0.30
N ASP A 76 1.64 -10.26 0.02
CA ASP A 76 2.20 -9.36 1.03
C ASP A 76 1.96 -7.88 0.66
N PHE A 77 2.09 -7.53 -0.63
CA PHE A 77 1.78 -6.20 -1.16
C PHE A 77 0.31 -5.81 -0.91
N ASN A 78 -0.62 -6.67 -1.35
CA ASN A 78 -2.05 -6.42 -1.26
C ASN A 78 -2.51 -6.35 0.21
N HIS A 79 -1.96 -7.20 1.08
CA HIS A 79 -2.28 -7.16 2.50
C HIS A 79 -1.75 -5.92 3.20
N ALA A 80 -0.62 -5.33 2.74
CA ALA A 80 -0.14 -4.07 3.29
C ALA A 80 -1.14 -2.93 3.00
N TRP A 81 -1.62 -2.83 1.76
CA TRP A 81 -2.68 -1.86 1.38
C TRP A 81 -3.97 -2.07 2.18
N LEU A 82 -4.49 -3.30 2.21
CA LEU A 82 -5.69 -3.62 2.96
C LEU A 82 -5.53 -3.33 4.46
N ALA A 83 -4.40 -3.70 5.06
CA ALA A 83 -4.15 -3.47 6.48
C ALA A 83 -4.05 -1.98 6.84
N THR A 84 -3.48 -1.15 5.96
CA THR A 84 -3.44 0.30 6.15
C THR A 84 -4.84 0.89 6.22
N PHE A 85 -5.72 0.56 5.27
CA PHE A 85 -7.08 1.07 5.25
C PHE A 85 -7.97 0.44 6.33
N GLN A 86 -7.80 -0.84 6.63
CA GLN A 86 -8.49 -1.49 7.75
C GLN A 86 -8.15 -0.81 9.08
N ALA A 87 -6.87 -0.53 9.33
CA ALA A 87 -6.46 0.19 10.53
C ALA A 87 -6.98 1.64 10.58
N GLN A 88 -7.04 2.32 9.43
CA GLN A 88 -7.66 3.65 9.31
C GLN A 88 -9.12 3.60 9.73
N LYS A 89 -9.89 2.68 9.14
CA LYS A 89 -11.31 2.47 9.44
C LYS A 89 -11.53 2.19 10.92
N GLU A 90 -10.78 1.26 11.49
CA GLU A 90 -10.89 0.89 12.91
C GLU A 90 -10.61 2.07 13.84
N LEU A 91 -9.60 2.91 13.54
CA LEU A 91 -9.32 4.10 14.33
C LEU A 91 -10.44 5.14 14.24
N MET A 92 -11.00 5.37 13.05
CA MET A 92 -12.11 6.31 12.82
C MET A 92 -13.39 5.84 13.54
N GLU A 93 -13.72 4.55 13.46
CA GLU A 93 -14.91 3.97 14.09
C GLU A 93 -14.77 3.78 15.60
N SER A 94 -13.54 3.81 16.14
CA SER A 94 -13.29 3.57 17.56
C SER A 94 -14.01 4.56 18.49
N GLY A 95 -14.34 5.76 18.00
CA GLY A 95 -14.92 6.86 18.78
C GLY A 95 -14.02 7.37 19.91
N ARG A 96 -12.76 6.93 19.95
CA ARG A 96 -11.79 7.29 20.98
C ARG A 96 -10.88 8.41 20.47
N PRO A 97 -10.44 9.32 21.35
CA PRO A 97 -9.37 10.25 20.99
C PRO A 97 -8.11 9.48 20.57
N LEU A 98 -7.42 9.97 19.54
CA LEU A 98 -6.17 9.38 19.09
C LEU A 98 -5.13 9.37 20.21
N GLY A 99 -4.48 8.22 20.38
CA GLY A 99 -3.37 8.04 21.30
C GLY A 99 -2.11 8.77 20.83
N ARG A 100 -1.11 8.84 21.72
CA ARG A 100 0.18 9.47 21.40
C ARG A 100 0.86 8.74 20.24
N GLY A 101 1.14 9.45 19.16
CA GLY A 101 1.81 8.89 17.97
C GLY A 101 0.87 8.24 16.97
N GLN A 102 -0.41 8.07 17.31
CA GLN A 102 -1.42 7.65 16.34
C GLN A 102 -1.76 8.81 15.40
N THR A 103 -1.94 8.50 14.13
CA THR A 103 -2.27 9.47 13.08
C THR A 103 -3.30 8.86 12.15
N LEU A 104 -4.19 9.70 11.61
CA LEU A 104 -5.13 9.33 10.55
C LEU A 104 -4.65 9.93 9.24
N ILE A 105 -4.78 9.16 8.16
CA ILE A 105 -4.59 9.65 6.79
C ILE A 105 -5.71 10.64 6.51
N THR A 106 -5.41 11.85 6.03
CA THR A 106 -6.45 12.85 5.72
C THR A 106 -7.29 12.45 4.52
N LEU A 107 -8.46 13.09 4.33
CA LEU A 107 -9.31 12.87 3.16
C LEU A 107 -8.56 13.10 1.83
N ASP A 108 -7.77 14.17 1.73
CA ASP A 108 -6.93 14.42 0.55
C ASP A 108 -5.81 13.38 0.41
N GLY A 109 -5.30 12.87 1.54
CA GLY A 109 -4.35 11.75 1.55
C GLY A 109 -4.97 10.46 0.99
N LEU A 110 -6.21 10.13 1.36
CA LEU A 110 -6.95 8.99 0.83
C LEU A 110 -7.19 9.13 -0.67
N LYS A 111 -7.58 10.31 -1.15
CA LYS A 111 -7.73 10.58 -2.60
C LYS A 111 -6.42 10.37 -3.35
N LYS A 112 -5.33 10.93 -2.83
CA LYS A 112 -3.99 10.73 -3.41
C LYS A 112 -3.60 9.25 -3.45
N LEU A 113 -3.86 8.50 -2.38
CA LEU A 113 -3.59 7.06 -2.35
C LEU A 113 -4.40 6.30 -3.40
N GLY A 114 -5.66 6.67 -3.61
CA GLY A 114 -6.50 6.10 -4.67
C GLY A 114 -5.98 6.41 -6.08
N ASP A 115 -5.60 7.67 -6.35
CA ASP A 115 -5.03 8.06 -7.63
C ASP A 115 -3.73 7.30 -7.93
N GLU A 116 -2.87 7.11 -6.92
CA GLU A 116 -1.66 6.32 -7.06
C GLU A 116 -1.98 4.83 -7.26
N LEU A 117 -2.96 4.26 -6.55
CA LEU A 117 -3.38 2.87 -6.76
C LEU A 117 -3.78 2.59 -8.21
N VAL A 118 -4.61 3.48 -8.80
CA VAL A 118 -5.00 3.37 -10.21
C VAL A 118 -3.77 3.45 -11.12
N ARG A 119 -2.86 4.41 -10.88
CA ARG A 119 -1.61 4.53 -11.64
C ARG A 119 -0.73 3.28 -11.53
N LEU A 120 -0.69 2.65 -10.35
CA LEU A 120 0.05 1.41 -10.13
C LEU A 120 -0.55 0.27 -10.97
N CYS A 121 -1.89 0.10 -10.93
CA CYS A 121 -2.61 -0.89 -11.73
C CYS A 121 -2.37 -0.72 -13.23
N ASP A 122 -2.52 0.49 -13.76
CA ASP A 122 -2.25 0.82 -15.17
C ASP A 122 -0.79 0.48 -15.55
N SER A 123 0.15 0.74 -14.65
CA SER A 123 1.57 0.49 -14.90
C SER A 123 1.91 -1.00 -14.95
N ILE A 124 1.21 -1.86 -14.22
CA ILE A 124 1.45 -3.31 -14.22
C ILE A 124 0.63 -4.05 -15.27
N GLU A 125 -0.46 -3.47 -15.75
CA GLU A 125 -1.29 -4.02 -16.82
C GLU A 125 -0.48 -4.31 -18.08
N ARG A 126 0.39 -3.36 -18.48
CA ARG A 126 1.28 -3.51 -19.65
C ARG A 126 2.26 -4.68 -19.54
N HIS A 127 2.47 -5.21 -18.32
CA HIS A 127 3.32 -6.35 -18.02
C HIS A 127 2.54 -7.68 -17.93
N GLY A 128 1.23 -7.66 -18.15
CA GLY A 128 0.35 -8.84 -18.05
C GLY A 128 -0.02 -9.21 -16.61
N LEU A 129 0.26 -8.33 -15.64
CA LEU A 129 0.06 -8.55 -14.20
C LEU A 129 -1.33 -8.08 -13.75
N VAL A 130 -2.37 -8.59 -14.43
CA VAL A 130 -3.79 -8.20 -14.23
C VAL A 130 -4.59 -9.32 -13.56
N ASP A 131 -4.01 -10.51 -13.46
CA ASP A 131 -4.66 -11.64 -12.80
C ASP A 131 -4.65 -11.41 -11.28
N TYR A 132 -5.79 -11.68 -10.62
CA TYR A 132 -5.98 -11.56 -9.17
C TYR A 132 -4.91 -12.30 -8.35
N GLN A 133 -4.28 -13.35 -8.90
CA GLN A 133 -3.19 -14.07 -8.24
C GLN A 133 -1.79 -13.48 -8.48
N TYR A 134 -1.64 -12.62 -9.49
CA TYR A 134 -0.35 -12.11 -9.98
C TYR A 134 -0.31 -10.58 -10.08
N GLY A 135 -1.17 -9.89 -9.34
CA GLY A 135 -1.33 -8.45 -9.43
C GLY A 135 -2.01 -7.85 -8.22
N VAL A 136 -2.43 -6.61 -8.39
CA VAL A 136 -3.04 -5.79 -7.34
C VAL A 136 -4.51 -6.16 -7.16
N TRP A 137 -4.95 -6.29 -5.92
CA TRP A 137 -6.36 -6.49 -5.55
C TRP A 137 -7.12 -5.17 -5.57
N GLU A 138 -7.13 -4.51 -6.73
CA GLU A 138 -7.62 -3.14 -6.89
C GLU A 138 -9.04 -2.97 -6.36
N GLU A 139 -9.94 -3.89 -6.68
CA GLU A 139 -11.34 -3.83 -6.28
C GLU A 139 -11.49 -3.83 -4.76
N GLN A 140 -10.88 -4.79 -4.06
CA GLN A 140 -10.98 -4.88 -2.60
C GLN A 140 -10.25 -3.75 -1.88
N ILE A 141 -9.10 -3.30 -2.41
CA ILE A 141 -8.36 -2.17 -1.84
C ILE A 141 -9.17 -0.88 -2.02
N THR A 142 -9.80 -0.69 -3.19
CA THR A 142 -10.64 0.48 -3.47
C THR A 142 -11.89 0.48 -2.60
N GLU A 143 -12.53 -0.67 -2.43
CA GLU A 143 -13.73 -0.81 -1.59
C GLU A 143 -13.46 -0.32 -0.15
N ILE A 144 -12.43 -0.84 0.52
CA ILE A 144 -12.11 -0.43 1.89
C ILE A 144 -11.63 1.02 2.00
N MET A 145 -10.95 1.53 0.97
CA MET A 145 -10.55 2.93 0.91
C MET A 145 -11.77 3.85 0.81
N LEU A 146 -12.77 3.49 0.00
CA LEU A 146 -14.02 4.22 -0.13
C LEU A 146 -14.82 4.20 1.17
N GLU A 147 -14.84 3.08 1.88
CA GLU A 147 -15.43 3.03 3.21
C GLU A 147 -14.75 4.01 4.18
N CYS A 148 -13.42 4.11 4.16
CA CYS A 148 -12.69 5.10 4.95
C CYS A 148 -13.03 6.54 4.54
N HIS A 149 -13.17 6.78 3.23
CA HIS A 149 -13.54 8.08 2.67
C HIS A 149 -14.93 8.51 3.16
N ASP A 150 -15.92 7.60 3.14
CA ASP A 150 -17.31 7.87 3.51
C ASP A 150 -17.50 8.12 5.02
N LEU A 151 -16.54 7.69 5.85
CA LEU A 151 -16.51 7.99 7.27
C LEU A 151 -16.09 9.44 7.58
N TYR A 152 -15.48 10.16 6.63
CA TYR A 152 -15.25 11.60 6.79
C TYR A 152 -16.58 12.35 6.70
N SER A 153 -16.84 13.25 7.65
CA SER A 153 -18.09 14.01 7.63
C SER A 153 -18.06 15.05 6.50
N PRO A 154 -19.21 15.42 5.90
CA PRO A 154 -19.26 16.53 4.96
C PRO A 154 -18.82 17.86 5.59
N ASP A 155 -18.90 17.99 6.92
CA ASP A 155 -18.37 19.13 7.68
C ASP A 155 -16.83 19.16 7.76
N ASP A 156 -16.14 18.02 7.61
CA ASP A 156 -14.66 17.99 7.52
C ASP A 156 -14.16 18.57 6.17
N VAL A 157 -15.05 18.65 5.18
CA VAL A 157 -14.79 19.21 3.84
C VAL A 157 -15.03 20.73 3.80
N ALA A 158 -15.86 21.24 4.71
CA ALA A 158 -16.13 22.67 4.86
C ALA A 158 -15.30 23.24 6.02
N GLY A 159 -14.14 23.82 5.69
CA GLY A 159 -13.35 24.59 6.65
C GLY A 159 -14.21 25.58 7.45
N PRO A 160 -13.77 25.96 8.67
CA PRO A 160 -14.63 26.55 9.69
C PRO A 160 -15.44 27.73 9.15
N PRO A 161 -16.74 27.84 9.46
CA PRO A 161 -17.56 28.94 8.98
C PRO A 161 -16.94 30.25 9.46
N ALA A 162 -16.62 31.12 8.50
CA ALA A 162 -16.16 32.48 8.78
C ALA A 162 -17.17 33.12 9.75
N ALA A 163 -16.70 33.37 10.98
CA ALA A 163 -17.48 33.99 12.03
C ALA A 163 -18.01 35.33 11.51
N ALA A 164 -19.29 35.36 11.12
CA ALA A 164 -20.01 36.58 10.82
C ALA A 164 -20.13 37.34 12.15
N GLY A 165 -19.26 38.35 12.29
CA GLY A 165 -19.16 39.16 13.48
C GLY A 165 -20.51 39.77 13.85
N SER A 166 -20.90 39.56 15.11
CA SER A 166 -21.90 40.38 15.78
C SER A 166 -21.52 41.86 15.63
N SER A 167 -22.41 42.66 15.05
CA SER A 167 -22.44 44.09 15.29
C SER A 167 -23.83 44.47 15.79
N ARG A 168 -23.78 45.26 16.87
CA ARG A 168 -24.87 45.74 17.72
C ARG A 168 -25.89 46.59 16.98
#